data_AF-A0A7R9GJ89-F1
#
_entry.id   AF-A0A7R9GJ89-F1
#
_cell.length_a   1.000
_cell.length_b   1.000
_cell.length_c   1.000
_cell.angle_alpha   90.00
_cell.angle_beta   90.00
_cell.angle_gamma   90.00
#
_symmetry.space_group_name_H-M   'P 1'
#
loop_
_entity.id
_entity.type
_entity.pdbx_description
1 polymer ?
#
loop_
_entity_poly.entity_id
_entity_poly.type
_entity_poly.pdbx_seq_one_letter_code
_entity_poly.pdbx_strand_id
1 'polypeptide(L)'
;MSVSVRIQNLFPTMNSLSDTMTSLLNNVWSVPQLWSGMYKYVPNLHSLMRLFPREPGPLEIRRYLYFADGESTFQYDDGLPALPVPDLRHTLDVYLESCKPYLTEEELEQLGAVLKEFEAGMGTKLHAKLLEKAAKEKNWLEKWWEEEVYLKLRLPLIPYLYMCAEGPRPKELTSLYPLVLKFAIQPNDLLRPVQPLAICLHYTVKFWFLMRQGKIKPQKQMRKDMNDKMAKPFSMHQFRRFFNTARVPKKGKDEIQCYFATEEEDPNNEVPTNMIVLYRGYLYSVQVADLDAGEIMTPHDMEAAMNWIIADARGRLPTIGPSVAALTCDERDAWAENRERLRALSPANAAILHEIESSLFGWSLQEDKPETESDVLKKLICDGIRDRWADKSFTCMLFKNGCTGNSSD
;
A
#
# COMPACT_ATOMS: atom_id res chain seq x y z
N MET A 1 -14.76 9.02 20.65
CA MET A 1 -13.42 9.31 20.11
C MET A 1 -13.45 10.61 19.32
N SER A 2 -12.44 11.47 19.50
CA SER A 2 -12.22 12.62 18.63
C SER A 2 -11.45 12.15 17.40
N VAL A 3 -11.98 12.40 16.20
CA VAL A 3 -11.27 12.21 14.94
C VAL A 3 -9.98 13.06 14.98
N SER A 4 -8.81 12.43 15.05
CA SER A 4 -7.51 13.13 14.99
C SER A 4 -7.00 13.09 13.55
N VAL A 5 -7.37 14.09 12.75
CA VAL A 5 -6.68 14.37 11.49
C VAL A 5 -5.53 15.32 11.82
N ARG A 6 -4.29 14.84 11.69
CA ARG A 6 -3.12 15.73 11.83
C ARG A 6 -2.92 16.45 10.51
N ILE A 7 -3.26 17.74 10.51
CA ILE A 7 -2.93 18.65 9.43
C ILE A 7 -1.46 19.01 9.56
N GLN A 8 -0.65 18.63 8.58
CA GLN A 8 0.69 19.19 8.49
C GLN A 8 0.83 19.82 7.09
N ASN A 9 1.23 21.10 7.04
CA ASN A 9 1.77 21.68 5.81
C ASN A 9 3.16 21.08 5.62
N LEU A 10 3.23 19.91 4.99
CA LEU A 10 4.41 19.06 5.05
C LEU A 10 5.65 19.66 4.36
N PHE A 11 5.49 20.66 3.49
CA PHE A 11 6.60 21.37 2.84
C PHE A 11 6.21 22.82 2.53
N PRO A 12 6.41 23.78 3.46
CA PRO A 12 6.22 25.18 3.14
C PRO A 12 7.38 25.67 2.25
N THR A 13 7.05 25.95 0.98
CA THR A 13 7.78 26.75 -0.03
C THR A 13 9.15 26.26 -0.53
N MET A 14 9.18 25.95 -1.84
CA MET A 14 10.40 25.80 -2.65
C MET A 14 10.68 27.01 -3.55
N ASN A 15 10.16 28.21 -3.24
CA ASN A 15 10.54 29.42 -3.99
C ASN A 15 10.82 30.61 -3.06
N SER A 16 11.89 31.31 -3.45
CA SER A 16 12.60 32.45 -2.87
C SER A 16 11.86 33.45 -1.98
N LEU A 17 12.59 33.91 -0.95
CA LEU A 17 12.49 35.21 -0.27
C LEU A 17 11.94 36.35 -1.14
N SER A 18 11.01 37.14 -0.60
CA SER A 18 11.03 38.62 -0.66
C SER A 18 9.72 39.23 -0.08
N ASP A 19 9.81 39.73 1.15
CA ASP A 19 9.26 41.02 1.62
C ASP A 19 7.77 41.28 1.92
N THR A 20 6.82 40.36 1.76
CA THR A 20 5.40 40.69 2.03
C THR A 20 4.80 40.12 3.34
N MET A 21 5.56 39.38 4.15
CA MET A 21 5.02 38.76 5.40
C MET A 21 5.41 39.45 6.71
N THR A 22 6.25 40.50 6.69
CA THR A 22 6.65 41.20 7.92
C THR A 22 5.64 42.27 8.36
N SER A 23 4.68 42.69 7.52
CA SER A 23 3.66 43.70 7.91
C SER A 23 2.32 43.12 8.38
N LEU A 24 2.07 41.82 8.21
CA LEU A 24 0.81 41.18 8.61
C LEU A 24 0.88 40.39 9.93
N LEU A 25 2.08 40.14 10.46
CA LEU A 25 2.27 39.37 11.71
C LEU A 25 2.26 40.23 12.99
N ASN A 26 2.20 41.56 12.89
CA ASN A 26 2.17 42.46 14.05
C ASN A 26 0.77 42.97 14.46
N ASN A 27 -0.32 42.52 13.82
CA ASN A 27 -1.68 43.04 14.09
C ASN A 27 -2.76 41.99 14.38
N VAL A 28 -2.42 40.74 14.71
CA VAL A 28 -3.44 39.70 15.02
C VAL A 28 -3.15 38.97 16.35
N TRP A 29 -2.57 39.67 17.32
CA TRP A 29 -2.42 39.16 18.70
C TRP A 29 -3.09 40.09 19.72
N SER A 30 -4.37 40.42 19.53
CA SER A 30 -5.16 41.06 20.59
C SER A 30 -6.68 41.04 20.36
N VAL A 31 -7.33 39.87 20.36
CA VAL A 31 -8.77 39.78 20.75
C VAL A 31 -9.10 38.40 21.35
N PRO A 32 -9.07 38.23 22.68
CA PRO A 32 -9.57 37.03 23.35
C PRO A 32 -11.04 37.23 23.73
N GLN A 33 -11.98 36.91 22.83
CA GLN A 33 -13.41 36.71 23.15
C GLN A 33 -14.17 36.37 21.86
N LEU A 34 -14.29 35.08 21.53
CA LEU A 34 -15.35 34.53 20.64
C LEU A 34 -15.41 32.98 20.67
N TRP A 35 -15.00 32.34 21.77
CA TRP A 35 -15.05 30.88 21.97
C TRP A 35 -16.00 30.47 23.11
N SER A 36 -17.18 31.08 23.19
CA SER A 36 -18.21 30.69 24.17
C SER A 36 -19.64 30.62 23.60
N GLY A 37 -19.78 30.47 22.28
CA GLY A 37 -21.08 30.60 21.59
C GLY A 37 -21.62 29.37 20.84
N MET A 38 -20.95 28.21 20.82
CA MET A 38 -21.38 27.04 20.04
C MET A 38 -21.48 25.72 20.84
N TYR A 39 -21.77 25.82 22.15
CA TYR A 39 -22.21 24.67 22.94
C TYR A 39 -23.62 24.90 23.45
N LYS A 40 -24.63 24.45 22.69
CA LYS A 40 -25.95 24.12 23.20
C LYS A 40 -26.69 23.22 22.20
N TYR A 41 -27.15 22.07 22.72
CA TYR A 41 -28.06 21.08 22.14
C TYR A 41 -27.53 20.06 21.10
N VAL A 42 -26.97 18.96 21.61
CA VAL A 42 -27.40 17.59 21.22
C VAL A 42 -27.28 16.68 22.47
N PRO A 43 -28.36 16.42 23.23
CA PRO A 43 -28.31 15.39 24.26
C PRO A 43 -28.36 14.00 23.59
N ASN A 44 -27.44 13.13 24.00
CA ASN A 44 -27.62 11.67 24.00
C ASN A 44 -27.63 10.93 22.65
N LEU A 45 -26.55 11.02 21.86
CA LEU A 45 -26.29 10.04 20.78
C LEU A 45 -25.98 8.63 21.32
N HIS A 46 -25.40 8.53 22.53
CA HIS A 46 -24.95 7.26 23.10
C HIS A 46 -26.12 6.29 23.45
N SER A 47 -27.32 6.82 23.72
CA SER A 47 -28.53 6.04 23.97
C SER A 47 -29.28 5.65 22.69
N LEU A 48 -29.10 6.38 21.58
CA LEU A 48 -29.67 6.04 20.26
C LEU A 48 -28.84 4.97 19.53
N MET A 49 -27.56 4.83 19.85
CA MET A 49 -26.68 3.76 19.35
C MET A 49 -27.11 2.34 19.76
N ARG A 50 -28.02 2.17 20.73
CA ARG A 50 -28.55 0.86 21.14
C ARG A 50 -29.72 0.36 20.28
N LEU A 51 -30.24 1.18 19.37
CA LEU A 51 -31.37 0.83 18.50
C LEU A 51 -30.94 0.29 17.13
N PHE A 52 -29.64 0.21 16.86
CA PHE A 52 -29.10 -0.42 15.66
C PHE A 52 -28.61 -1.83 16.00
N PRO A 53 -28.99 -2.87 15.23
CA PRO A 53 -28.49 -4.21 15.46
C PRO A 53 -26.96 -4.23 15.29
N ARG A 54 -26.26 -4.58 16.37
CA ARG A 54 -24.83 -4.94 16.38
C ARG A 54 -24.56 -5.90 15.23
N GLU A 55 -23.62 -5.50 14.36
CA GLU A 55 -22.97 -6.27 13.28
C GLU A 55 -23.86 -7.19 12.40
N PRO A 56 -23.56 -7.36 11.10
CA PRO A 56 -24.00 -8.56 10.40
C PRO A 56 -23.50 -9.78 11.19
N GLY A 57 -24.36 -10.79 11.41
CA GLY A 57 -23.98 -11.96 12.20
C GLY A 57 -22.69 -12.63 11.69
N PRO A 58 -21.93 -13.32 12.56
CA PRO A 58 -20.58 -13.81 12.29
C PRO A 58 -20.44 -14.75 11.07
N LEU A 59 -21.54 -15.28 10.52
CA LEU A 59 -21.52 -16.25 9.42
C LEU A 59 -21.39 -15.63 8.01
N GLU A 60 -21.85 -14.41 7.77
CA GLU A 60 -21.80 -13.82 6.42
C GLU A 60 -20.45 -13.16 6.13
N ILE A 61 -19.89 -12.38 7.07
CA ILE A 61 -18.58 -11.74 6.89
C ILE A 61 -17.44 -12.78 6.92
N ARG A 62 -17.56 -13.85 7.72
CA ARG A 62 -16.55 -14.93 7.77
C ARG A 62 -16.36 -15.67 6.45
N ARG A 63 -17.36 -15.64 5.55
CA ARG A 63 -17.25 -16.24 4.22
C ARG A 63 -16.46 -15.35 3.25
N TYR A 64 -16.39 -14.05 3.48
CA TYR A 64 -15.73 -13.07 2.60
C TYR A 64 -14.36 -12.62 3.12
N LEU A 65 -14.18 -12.54 4.43
CA LEU A 65 -12.87 -12.37 5.05
C LEU A 65 -12.33 -13.76 5.35
N TYR A 66 -11.19 -14.11 4.76
CA TYR A 66 -10.53 -15.42 4.89
C TYR A 66 -10.03 -15.65 6.32
N PHE A 67 -10.92 -15.92 7.28
CA PHE A 67 -10.52 -16.21 8.66
C PHE A 67 -9.90 -17.59 8.76
N ALA A 68 -8.84 -17.69 9.57
CA ALA A 68 -8.26 -18.95 9.98
C ALA A 68 -9.13 -19.58 11.08
N ASP A 69 -9.52 -20.84 10.90
CA ASP A 69 -10.18 -21.64 11.93
C ASP A 69 -9.15 -22.63 12.50
N GLY A 70 -8.61 -22.32 13.69
CA GLY A 70 -7.65 -23.19 14.39
C GLY A 70 -6.22 -23.19 13.82
N GLU A 71 -5.89 -22.20 13.00
CA GLU A 71 -4.58 -22.00 12.36
C GLU A 71 -4.14 -20.55 12.54
N SER A 72 -2.84 -20.25 12.58
CA SER A 72 -2.33 -18.87 12.53
C SER A 72 -1.77 -18.52 11.15
N THR A 73 -1.85 -17.25 10.75
CA THR A 73 -1.50 -16.77 9.40
C THR A 73 -0.12 -17.22 8.93
N PHE A 74 0.90 -17.12 9.79
CA PHE A 74 2.29 -17.41 9.43
C PHE A 74 2.77 -18.78 9.93
N GLN A 75 1.89 -19.63 10.49
CA GLN A 75 2.28 -20.86 11.20
C GLN A 75 3.12 -21.86 10.38
N TYR A 76 3.03 -21.80 9.05
CA TYR A 76 3.71 -22.73 8.17
C TYR A 76 5.03 -22.20 7.63
N ASP A 77 5.29 -20.90 7.70
CA ASP A 77 6.41 -20.26 7.00
C ASP A 77 7.73 -20.90 7.39
N ASP A 78 7.99 -21.12 8.68
CA ASP A 78 9.22 -21.74 9.19
C ASP A 78 9.39 -23.20 8.74
N GLY A 79 8.30 -23.94 8.56
CA GLY A 79 8.29 -25.34 8.15
C GLY A 79 8.37 -25.58 6.63
N LEU A 80 8.30 -24.55 5.80
CA LEU A 80 8.38 -24.70 4.34
C LEU A 80 9.74 -25.26 3.89
N PRO A 81 9.78 -26.08 2.82
CA PRO A 81 11.03 -26.58 2.27
C PRO A 81 11.90 -25.45 1.70
N ALA A 82 13.22 -25.65 1.69
CA ALA A 82 14.13 -24.71 1.04
C ALA A 82 13.91 -24.68 -0.48
N LEU A 83 14.19 -23.53 -1.11
CA LEU A 83 14.12 -23.40 -2.57
C LEU A 83 15.18 -24.30 -3.21
N PRO A 84 14.80 -25.28 -4.05
CA PRO A 84 15.77 -26.17 -4.67
C PRO A 84 16.66 -25.41 -5.68
N VAL A 85 17.85 -25.94 -5.90
CA VAL A 85 18.70 -25.56 -7.04
C VAL A 85 18.47 -26.60 -8.14
N PRO A 86 17.97 -26.21 -9.33
CA PRO A 86 17.81 -27.14 -10.44
C PRO A 86 19.15 -27.70 -10.91
N ASP A 87 19.17 -28.93 -11.41
CA ASP A 87 20.36 -29.53 -12.01
C ASP A 87 20.90 -28.67 -13.18
N LEU A 88 22.23 -28.54 -13.28
CA LEU A 88 22.88 -27.70 -14.28
C LEU A 88 22.58 -28.20 -15.70
N ARG A 89 22.75 -29.50 -15.94
CA ARG A 89 22.53 -30.09 -17.27
C ARG A 89 21.09 -29.86 -17.72
N HIS A 90 20.14 -30.16 -16.85
CA HIS A 90 18.72 -29.94 -17.09
C HIS A 90 18.43 -28.46 -17.41
N THR A 91 19.02 -27.52 -16.66
CA THR A 91 18.84 -26.08 -16.89
C THR A 91 19.34 -25.67 -18.28
N LEU A 92 20.52 -26.16 -18.70
CA LEU A 92 21.09 -25.85 -20.01
C LEU A 92 20.27 -26.47 -21.15
N ASP A 93 19.77 -27.69 -20.98
CA ASP A 93 18.90 -28.35 -21.96
C ASP A 93 17.58 -27.58 -22.13
N VAL A 94 16.94 -27.15 -21.03
CA VAL A 94 15.72 -26.31 -21.08
C VAL A 94 16.00 -24.95 -21.71
N TYR A 95 17.16 -24.34 -21.43
CA TYR A 95 17.54 -23.07 -22.05
C TYR A 95 17.70 -23.22 -23.57
N LEU A 96 18.43 -24.25 -24.03
CA LEU A 96 18.60 -24.53 -25.45
C LEU A 96 17.25 -24.76 -26.15
N GLU A 97 16.36 -25.54 -25.53
CA GLU A 97 15.00 -25.78 -26.04
C GLU A 97 14.21 -24.47 -26.17
N SER A 98 14.31 -23.58 -25.17
CA SER A 98 13.61 -22.30 -25.17
C SER A 98 14.09 -21.35 -26.27
N CYS A 99 15.31 -21.54 -26.78
CA CYS A 99 15.89 -20.70 -27.84
C CYS A 99 15.51 -21.16 -29.25
N LYS A 100 15.06 -22.41 -29.45
CA LYS A 100 14.74 -22.96 -30.78
C LYS A 100 13.76 -22.11 -31.62
N PRO A 101 12.72 -21.47 -31.05
CA PRO A 101 11.80 -20.64 -31.85
C PRO A 101 12.43 -19.34 -32.40
N TYR A 102 13.58 -18.93 -31.89
CA TYR A 102 14.20 -17.63 -32.18
C TYR A 102 15.50 -17.74 -32.98
N LEU A 103 16.09 -18.93 -33.07
CA LEU A 103 17.41 -19.16 -33.66
C LEU A 103 17.29 -19.97 -34.95
N THR A 104 18.19 -19.69 -35.88
CA THR A 104 18.44 -20.57 -37.03
C THR A 104 19.14 -21.86 -36.59
N GLU A 105 19.16 -22.88 -37.46
CA GLU A 105 19.84 -24.15 -37.17
C GLU A 105 21.34 -23.95 -36.87
N GLU A 106 22.00 -23.07 -37.61
CA GLU A 106 23.41 -22.74 -37.41
C GLU A 106 23.65 -22.05 -36.05
N GLU A 107 22.83 -21.07 -35.69
CA GLU A 107 22.91 -20.39 -34.38
C GLU A 107 22.61 -21.34 -33.21
N LEU A 108 21.69 -22.30 -33.41
CA LEU A 108 21.37 -23.31 -32.42
C LEU A 108 22.51 -24.30 -32.20
N GLU A 109 23.19 -24.72 -33.28
CA GLU A 109 24.39 -25.55 -33.20
C GLU A 109 25.52 -24.82 -32.46
N GLN A 110 25.74 -23.55 -32.79
CA GLN A 110 26.71 -22.68 -32.10
C GLN A 110 26.38 -22.53 -30.61
N LEU A 111 25.12 -22.24 -30.26
CA LEU A 111 24.67 -22.17 -28.87
C LEU A 111 24.89 -23.50 -28.15
N GLY A 112 24.56 -24.62 -28.79
CA GLY A 112 24.79 -25.96 -28.24
C GLY A 112 26.27 -26.22 -27.92
N ALA A 113 27.20 -25.75 -28.76
CA ALA A 113 28.63 -25.84 -28.48
C ALA A 113 29.04 -24.97 -27.28
N VAL A 114 28.57 -23.72 -27.22
CA VAL A 114 28.82 -22.80 -26.09
C VAL A 114 28.32 -23.38 -24.76
N LEU A 115 27.11 -23.95 -24.74
CA LEU A 115 26.55 -24.54 -23.52
C LEU A 115 27.32 -25.77 -23.06
N LYS A 116 27.81 -26.61 -23.98
CA LYS A 116 28.68 -27.76 -23.64
C LYS A 116 30.01 -27.29 -23.04
N GLU A 117 30.63 -26.25 -23.61
CA GLU A 117 31.85 -25.67 -23.05
C GLU A 117 31.60 -25.07 -21.67
N PHE A 118 30.50 -24.33 -21.51
CA PHE A 118 30.11 -23.74 -20.23
C PHE A 118 29.90 -24.82 -19.18
N GLU A 119 29.14 -25.88 -19.49
CA GLU A 119 28.90 -27.01 -18.60
C GLU A 119 30.21 -27.67 -18.15
N ALA A 120 31.09 -28.00 -19.09
CA ALA A 120 32.38 -28.65 -18.79
C ALA A 120 33.37 -27.74 -18.07
N GLY A 121 33.18 -26.41 -18.13
CA GLY A 121 34.10 -25.41 -17.62
C GLY A 121 33.52 -24.56 -16.48
N MET A 122 33.18 -23.31 -16.81
CA MET A 122 32.84 -22.30 -15.80
C MET A 122 31.48 -22.54 -15.16
N GLY A 123 30.51 -23.08 -15.90
CA GLY A 123 29.17 -23.40 -15.41
C GLY A 123 29.20 -24.35 -14.22
N THR A 124 29.98 -25.44 -14.30
CA THR A 124 30.15 -26.37 -13.16
C THR A 124 30.73 -25.66 -11.92
N LYS A 125 31.72 -24.78 -12.11
CA LYS A 125 32.34 -24.03 -10.99
C LYS A 125 31.36 -23.05 -10.34
N LEU A 126 30.57 -22.34 -11.15
CA LEU A 126 29.56 -21.41 -10.66
C LEU A 126 28.39 -22.15 -9.98
N HIS A 127 27.97 -23.27 -10.55
CA HIS A 127 26.92 -24.11 -10.00
C HIS A 127 27.31 -24.72 -8.65
N ALA A 128 28.56 -25.16 -8.49
CA ALA A 128 29.08 -25.60 -7.20
C ALA A 128 28.99 -24.49 -6.12
N LYS A 129 29.37 -23.26 -6.46
CA LYS A 129 29.21 -22.10 -5.55
C LYS A 129 27.74 -21.79 -5.23
N LEU A 130 26.85 -21.98 -6.20
CA LEU A 130 25.41 -21.81 -5.99
C LEU A 130 24.86 -22.85 -5.00
N LEU A 131 25.28 -24.11 -5.13
CA LEU A 131 24.91 -25.18 -4.18
C LEU A 131 25.44 -24.90 -2.78
N GLU A 132 26.69 -24.41 -2.65
CA GLU A 132 27.25 -24.00 -1.35
C GLU A 132 26.47 -22.86 -0.70
N LYS A 133 25.98 -21.90 -1.49
CA LYS A 133 25.10 -20.83 -1.02
C LYS A 133 23.73 -21.37 -0.60
N ALA A 134 23.12 -22.22 -1.42
CA ALA A 134 21.82 -22.82 -1.12
C ALA A 134 21.83 -23.75 0.10
N ALA A 135 22.97 -24.35 0.44
CA ALA A 135 23.12 -25.13 1.67
C ALA A 135 23.05 -24.26 2.95
N LYS A 136 23.21 -22.94 2.84
CA LYS A 136 23.24 -22.00 3.97
C LYS A 136 21.97 -21.15 4.09
N GLU A 137 21.13 -21.13 3.06
CA GLU A 137 19.99 -20.22 2.94
C GLU A 137 18.72 -21.00 2.58
N LYS A 138 17.62 -20.72 3.28
CA LYS A 138 16.32 -21.34 2.98
C LYS A 138 15.81 -20.96 1.58
N ASN A 139 16.12 -19.75 1.14
CA ASN A 139 15.87 -19.30 -0.22
C ASN A 139 17.11 -18.56 -0.74
N TRP A 140 17.93 -19.27 -1.53
CA TRP A 140 19.18 -18.73 -2.06
C TRP A 140 18.97 -17.58 -3.07
N LEU A 141 17.77 -17.46 -3.64
CA LEU A 141 17.46 -16.51 -4.70
C LEU A 141 16.86 -15.21 -4.16
N GLU A 142 16.19 -15.24 -3.00
CA GLU A 142 15.39 -14.11 -2.48
C GLU A 142 16.12 -12.76 -2.53
N LYS A 143 17.31 -12.69 -1.92
CA LYS A 143 18.08 -11.44 -1.88
C LYS A 143 18.56 -10.99 -3.27
N TRP A 144 18.99 -11.92 -4.12
CA TRP A 144 19.43 -11.57 -5.47
C TRP A 144 18.26 -11.12 -6.33
N TRP A 145 17.10 -11.76 -6.21
CA TRP A 145 15.90 -11.35 -6.90
C TRP A 145 15.48 -9.94 -6.47
N GLU A 146 15.35 -9.70 -5.18
CA GLU A 146 15.00 -8.39 -4.64
C GLU A 146 16.01 -7.31 -5.06
N GLU A 147 17.31 -7.53 -4.84
CA GLU A 147 18.31 -6.51 -5.07
C GLU A 147 18.59 -6.29 -6.57
N GLU A 148 18.87 -7.34 -7.33
CA GLU A 148 19.33 -7.20 -8.72
C GLU A 148 18.17 -6.89 -9.68
N VAL A 149 16.97 -7.42 -9.43
CA VAL A 149 15.82 -7.23 -10.34
C VAL A 149 15.03 -5.98 -10.00
N TYR A 150 14.92 -5.59 -8.72
CA TYR A 150 14.08 -4.45 -8.33
C TYR A 150 14.89 -3.31 -7.73
N LEU A 151 15.63 -3.55 -6.66
CA LEU A 151 16.17 -2.45 -5.85
C LEU A 151 17.37 -1.75 -6.47
N LYS A 152 18.13 -2.37 -7.39
CA LYS A 152 19.22 -1.70 -8.13
C LYS A 152 18.75 -1.01 -9.42
N LEU A 153 17.56 -1.33 -9.93
CA LEU A 153 17.03 -0.62 -11.09
C LEU A 153 16.87 0.86 -10.74
N ARG A 154 17.36 1.71 -11.66
CA ARG A 154 17.41 3.17 -11.53
C ARG A 154 16.26 3.86 -12.28
N LEU A 155 15.53 3.12 -13.12
CA LEU A 155 14.34 3.63 -13.81
C LEU A 155 13.26 4.08 -12.80
N PRO A 156 12.44 5.09 -13.15
CA PRO A 156 11.25 5.44 -12.38
C PRO A 156 10.37 4.21 -12.10
N LEU A 157 9.75 4.13 -10.91
CA LEU A 157 8.84 3.02 -10.60
C LEU A 157 7.60 3.04 -11.50
N ILE A 158 7.09 4.24 -11.77
CA ILE A 158 5.97 4.47 -12.68
C ILE A 158 6.53 4.98 -14.01
N PRO A 159 6.26 4.32 -15.16
CA PRO A 159 5.38 3.16 -15.36
C PRO A 159 6.11 1.80 -15.38
N TYR A 160 7.42 1.74 -15.09
CA TYR A 160 8.25 0.59 -15.46
C TYR A 160 8.18 -0.62 -14.52
N LEU A 161 7.87 -0.42 -13.25
CA LEU A 161 7.92 -1.48 -12.22
C LEU A 161 6.60 -1.64 -11.45
N TYR A 162 5.73 -0.65 -11.53
CA TYR A 162 4.43 -0.67 -10.87
C TYR A 162 3.49 -1.74 -11.42
N MET A 163 2.86 -2.49 -10.51
CA MET A 163 1.70 -3.30 -10.84
C MET A 163 0.42 -2.57 -10.45
N CYS A 164 -0.59 -2.63 -11.32
CA CYS A 164 -1.90 -2.05 -11.04
C CYS A 164 -3.04 -2.98 -11.42
N ALA A 165 -4.16 -2.81 -10.74
CA ALA A 165 -5.40 -3.49 -11.06
C ALA A 165 -6.60 -2.56 -10.84
N GLU A 166 -7.59 -2.61 -11.73
CA GLU A 166 -8.90 -2.02 -11.46
C GLU A 166 -9.54 -2.75 -10.26
N GLY A 167 -10.10 -1.97 -9.34
CA GLY A 167 -10.90 -2.47 -8.23
C GLY A 167 -12.37 -2.59 -8.61
N PRO A 168 -13.22 -3.15 -7.72
CA PRO A 168 -14.63 -3.35 -8.02
C PRO A 168 -15.34 -2.02 -8.31
N ARG A 169 -16.16 -2.00 -9.35
CA ARG A 169 -16.94 -0.81 -9.72
C ARG A 169 -18.14 -0.63 -8.79
N PRO A 170 -18.67 0.60 -8.60
CA PRO A 170 -19.85 0.83 -7.79
C PRO A 170 -21.06 -0.04 -8.16
N LYS A 171 -21.29 -0.29 -9.45
CA LYS A 171 -22.38 -1.17 -9.94
C LYS A 171 -22.17 -2.65 -9.58
N GLU A 172 -20.93 -3.08 -9.40
CA GLU A 172 -20.59 -4.44 -8.97
C GLU A 172 -20.71 -4.55 -7.45
N LEU A 173 -20.27 -3.52 -6.72
CA LEU A 173 -20.53 -3.36 -5.28
C LEU A 173 -22.04 -3.27 -4.98
N THR A 174 -22.85 -2.84 -5.94
CA THR A 174 -24.31 -2.87 -5.84
C THR A 174 -24.86 -4.29 -5.64
N SER A 175 -24.18 -5.34 -6.10
CA SER A 175 -24.60 -6.72 -5.81
C SER A 175 -24.31 -7.18 -4.36
N LEU A 176 -23.44 -6.45 -3.64
CA LEU A 176 -23.21 -6.58 -2.19
C LEU A 176 -24.20 -5.74 -1.36
N TYR A 177 -25.25 -5.19 -2.01
CA TYR A 177 -26.26 -4.27 -1.45
C TYR A 177 -26.87 -4.59 -0.08
N PRO A 178 -27.08 -5.85 0.35
CA PRO A 178 -27.62 -6.11 1.68
C PRO A 178 -26.73 -5.58 2.83
N LEU A 179 -25.40 -5.52 2.63
CA LEU A 179 -24.45 -5.00 3.62
C LEU A 179 -24.40 -3.46 3.63
N VAL A 180 -24.59 -2.82 2.48
CA VAL A 180 -24.48 -1.36 2.30
C VAL A 180 -25.74 -0.63 2.82
N LEU A 181 -26.93 -1.22 2.65
CA LEU A 181 -28.19 -0.65 3.13
C LEU A 181 -28.33 -0.59 4.65
N LYS A 182 -27.58 -1.39 5.41
CA LYS A 182 -27.57 -1.28 6.89
C LYS A 182 -26.97 0.04 7.39
N PHE A 183 -26.20 0.74 6.55
CA PHE A 183 -25.48 1.97 6.91
C PHE A 183 -25.89 3.20 6.10
N ALA A 184 -26.73 3.07 5.07
CA ALA A 184 -27.11 4.18 4.20
C ALA A 184 -28.25 5.03 4.78
N ILE A 185 -27.92 6.23 5.27
CA ILE A 185 -28.88 7.30 5.55
C ILE A 185 -29.29 7.99 4.23
N GLN A 186 -30.53 8.50 4.21
CA GLN A 186 -31.35 9.05 3.13
C GLN A 186 -30.70 9.89 2.00
N PRO A 187 -31.37 9.99 0.84
CA PRO A 187 -30.79 10.54 -0.38
C PRO A 187 -30.82 12.08 -0.39
N ASN A 188 -29.65 12.72 -0.48
CA ASN A 188 -29.41 13.87 -1.36
C ASN A 188 -27.91 14.21 -1.49
N ASP A 189 -27.52 14.44 -2.74
CA ASP A 189 -26.33 15.11 -3.30
C ASP A 189 -24.89 14.83 -2.80
N LEU A 190 -24.04 14.51 -3.79
CA LEU A 190 -22.57 14.54 -3.82
C LEU A 190 -21.78 13.62 -2.85
N LEU A 191 -22.42 13.03 -1.85
CA LEU A 191 -21.81 12.14 -0.84
C LEU A 191 -21.74 10.65 -1.25
N ARG A 192 -22.35 10.27 -2.38
CA ARG A 192 -22.56 8.85 -2.77
C ARG A 192 -21.30 7.98 -3.00
N PRO A 193 -20.16 8.46 -3.55
CA PRO A 193 -18.99 7.60 -3.69
C PRO A 193 -18.37 7.26 -2.33
N VAL A 194 -18.38 8.19 -1.38
CA VAL A 194 -17.61 8.03 -0.14
C VAL A 194 -18.17 6.90 0.74
N GLN A 195 -19.49 6.67 0.77
CA GLN A 195 -20.09 5.62 1.61
C GLN A 195 -19.63 4.18 1.28
N PRO A 196 -19.83 3.63 0.07
CA PRO A 196 -19.35 2.29 -0.26
C PRO A 196 -17.83 2.15 -0.12
N LEU A 197 -17.10 3.25 -0.23
CA LEU A 197 -15.65 3.27 -0.28
C LEU A 197 -15.01 3.44 1.09
N ALA A 198 -15.68 4.12 2.01
CA ALA A 198 -15.37 4.07 3.44
C ALA A 198 -15.57 2.66 4.00
N ILE A 199 -16.52 1.88 3.44
CA ILE A 199 -16.64 0.46 3.74
C ILE A 199 -15.43 -0.32 3.20
N CYS A 200 -15.02 -0.11 1.94
CA CYS A 200 -13.81 -0.74 1.40
C CYS A 200 -12.57 -0.41 2.26
N LEU A 201 -12.38 0.87 2.59
CA LEU A 201 -11.29 1.33 3.43
C LEU A 201 -11.33 0.67 4.81
N HIS A 202 -12.51 0.58 5.43
CA HIS A 202 -12.69 -0.10 6.71
C HIS A 202 -12.26 -1.56 6.63
N TYR A 203 -12.66 -2.27 5.58
CA TYR A 203 -12.27 -3.67 5.41
C TYR A 203 -10.80 -3.85 5.03
N THR A 204 -10.16 -2.88 4.36
CA THR A 204 -8.70 -2.86 4.18
C THR A 204 -7.98 -2.75 5.52
N VAL A 205 -8.41 -1.84 6.40
CA VAL A 205 -7.84 -1.71 7.75
C VAL A 205 -8.18 -2.95 8.61
N LYS A 206 -9.38 -3.52 8.45
CA LYS A 206 -9.74 -4.78 9.10
C LYS A 206 -8.83 -5.92 8.66
N PHE A 207 -8.49 -6.01 7.38
CA PHE A 207 -7.56 -7.00 6.86
C PHE A 207 -6.17 -6.85 7.50
N TRP A 208 -5.63 -5.63 7.59
CA TRP A 208 -4.40 -5.34 8.32
C TRP A 208 -4.48 -5.81 9.79
N PHE A 209 -5.55 -5.44 10.49
CA PHE A 209 -5.75 -5.77 11.90
C PHE A 209 -5.83 -7.30 12.12
N LEU A 210 -6.50 -8.02 11.22
CA LEU A 210 -6.58 -9.48 11.27
C LEU A 210 -5.24 -10.16 10.94
N MET A 211 -4.41 -9.58 10.07
CA MET A 211 -3.06 -10.09 9.82
C MET A 211 -2.16 -9.92 11.04
N ARG A 212 -2.25 -8.78 11.74
CA ARG A 212 -1.52 -8.58 13.02
C ARG A 212 -1.89 -9.66 14.04
N GLN A 213 -3.16 -10.00 14.11
CA GLN A 213 -3.71 -11.03 14.99
C GLN A 213 -3.38 -12.46 14.57
N GLY A 214 -2.72 -12.66 13.42
CA GLY A 214 -2.49 -13.99 12.86
C GLY A 214 -3.79 -14.72 12.49
N LYS A 215 -4.89 -14.01 12.23
CA LYS A 215 -6.24 -14.58 11.99
C LYS A 215 -6.60 -14.72 10.52
N ILE A 216 -5.71 -14.33 9.59
CA ILE A 216 -5.90 -14.59 8.16
C ILE A 216 -5.52 -16.04 7.84
N LYS A 217 -6.38 -16.74 7.09
CA LYS A 217 -6.18 -18.13 6.69
C LYS A 217 -4.89 -18.26 5.87
N PRO A 218 -3.97 -19.18 6.23
CA PRO A 218 -2.81 -19.47 5.41
C PRO A 218 -3.21 -19.89 4.00
N GLN A 219 -2.49 -19.38 2.99
CA GLN A 219 -2.69 -19.81 1.62
C GLN A 219 -2.18 -21.25 1.45
N LYS A 220 -3.02 -22.09 0.86
CA LYS A 220 -2.70 -23.48 0.56
C LYS A 220 -3.08 -23.79 -0.88
N GLN A 221 -2.41 -24.78 -1.47
CA GLN A 221 -2.74 -25.28 -2.81
C GLN A 221 -4.21 -25.70 -2.85
N MET A 222 -5.01 -25.00 -3.68
CA MET A 222 -6.40 -25.37 -3.90
C MET A 222 -6.50 -26.34 -5.08
N ARG A 223 -7.01 -27.55 -4.84
CA ARG A 223 -7.51 -28.44 -5.90
C ARG A 223 -8.87 -28.98 -5.50
N LYS A 224 -9.78 -29.09 -6.49
CA LYS A 224 -11.19 -29.49 -6.27
C LYS A 224 -11.34 -30.88 -5.63
N ASP A 225 -10.34 -31.73 -5.77
CA ASP A 225 -10.28 -33.11 -5.29
C ASP A 225 -9.45 -33.28 -4.00
N MET A 226 -8.80 -32.22 -3.50
CA MET A 226 -8.00 -32.30 -2.28
C MET A 226 -8.79 -31.88 -1.05
N ASN A 227 -8.67 -32.67 0.03
CA ASN A 227 -9.09 -32.22 1.35
C ASN A 227 -8.03 -31.27 1.95
N ASP A 228 -8.45 -30.44 2.92
CA ASP A 228 -7.57 -29.45 3.57
C ASP A 228 -6.32 -30.07 4.23
N LYS A 229 -6.35 -31.36 4.58
CA LYS A 229 -5.22 -32.07 5.20
C LYS A 229 -4.12 -32.44 4.20
N MET A 230 -4.44 -32.50 2.90
CA MET A 230 -3.48 -32.78 1.82
C MET A 230 -3.00 -31.51 1.13
N ALA A 231 -3.61 -30.36 1.43
CA ALA A 231 -3.26 -29.08 0.83
C ALA A 231 -1.90 -28.60 1.34
N LYS A 232 -0.96 -28.38 0.42
CA LYS A 232 0.37 -27.86 0.75
C LYS A 232 0.31 -26.34 0.99
N PRO A 233 0.86 -25.82 2.09
CA PRO A 233 0.88 -24.38 2.34
C PRO A 233 1.84 -23.67 1.38
N PHE A 234 1.50 -22.42 1.04
CA PHE A 234 2.40 -21.45 0.43
C PHE A 234 3.00 -20.56 1.51
N SER A 235 4.09 -19.88 1.18
CA SER A 235 4.63 -18.87 2.08
C SER A 235 3.68 -17.68 2.18
N MET A 236 3.51 -17.19 3.40
CA MET A 236 2.77 -15.98 3.71
C MET A 236 3.70 -14.79 3.94
N HIS A 237 5.02 -14.94 3.79
CA HIS A 237 6.02 -13.91 4.09
C HIS A 237 5.76 -12.57 3.39
N GLN A 238 5.32 -12.58 2.12
CA GLN A 238 5.02 -11.35 1.38
C GLN A 238 3.89 -10.53 2.00
N PHE A 239 2.94 -11.15 2.71
CA PHE A 239 1.86 -10.43 3.40
C PHE A 239 2.38 -9.50 4.50
N ARG A 240 3.55 -9.78 5.07
CA ARG A 240 4.21 -8.89 6.03
C ARG A 240 4.55 -7.54 5.42
N ARG A 241 4.82 -7.50 4.11
CA ARG A 241 5.21 -6.29 3.39
C ARG A 241 4.04 -5.59 2.70
N PHE A 242 2.82 -6.08 2.87
CA PHE A 242 1.65 -5.48 2.24
C PHE A 242 1.29 -4.13 2.87
N PHE A 243 1.38 -4.04 4.21
CA PHE A 243 1.13 -2.82 4.97
C PHE A 243 2.39 -2.31 5.64
N ASN A 244 2.35 -1.06 6.11
CA ASN A 244 3.43 -0.44 6.88
C ASN A 244 4.78 -0.53 6.15
N THR A 245 4.76 -0.53 4.82
CA THR A 245 5.94 -0.80 4.01
C THR A 245 6.11 0.28 2.94
N ALA A 246 7.35 0.72 2.76
CA ALA A 246 7.72 1.64 1.69
C ALA A 246 9.14 1.33 1.18
N ARG A 247 9.37 1.60 -0.10
CA ARG A 247 10.67 1.56 -0.75
C ARG A 247 11.36 2.91 -0.64
N VAL A 248 12.38 3.00 0.19
CA VAL A 248 13.15 4.23 0.37
C VAL A 248 14.22 4.33 -0.72
N PRO A 249 14.26 5.43 -1.51
CA PRO A 249 15.28 5.61 -2.54
C PRO A 249 16.65 5.82 -1.89
N LYS A 250 17.67 5.20 -2.49
CA LYS A 250 19.08 5.38 -2.11
C LYS A 250 19.92 5.33 -3.37
N LYS A 251 21.06 6.03 -3.36
CA LYS A 251 21.96 6.05 -4.51
C LYS A 251 22.46 4.64 -4.85
N GLY A 252 22.25 4.20 -6.08
CA GLY A 252 22.69 2.92 -6.62
C GLY A 252 21.86 1.69 -6.22
N LYS A 253 21.24 1.66 -5.03
CA LYS A 253 20.36 0.56 -4.61
C LYS A 253 19.39 1.00 -3.52
N ASP A 254 18.10 0.99 -3.83
CA ASP A 254 17.01 1.32 -2.89
C ASP A 254 16.90 0.31 -1.74
N GLU A 255 16.05 0.62 -0.76
CA GLU A 255 15.84 -0.20 0.42
C GLU A 255 14.35 -0.35 0.73
N ILE A 256 13.89 -1.58 0.99
CA ILE A 256 12.53 -1.80 1.51
C ILE A 256 12.54 -1.62 3.02
N GLN A 257 11.73 -0.70 3.52
CA GLN A 257 11.49 -0.51 4.94
C GLN A 257 10.10 -1.03 5.28
N CYS A 258 10.04 -2.01 6.18
CA CYS A 258 8.81 -2.63 6.65
C CYS A 258 8.69 -2.43 8.16
N TYR A 259 7.57 -1.86 8.58
CA TYR A 259 7.23 -1.58 9.98
C TYR A 259 6.03 -2.41 10.46
N PHE A 260 5.54 -3.35 9.64
CA PHE A 260 4.50 -4.28 10.07
C PHE A 260 5.07 -5.27 11.06
N ALA A 261 4.30 -5.55 12.11
CA ALA A 261 4.58 -6.61 13.08
C ALA A 261 3.26 -7.28 13.46
N THR A 262 3.31 -8.56 13.83
CA THR A 262 2.16 -9.22 14.49
C THR A 262 2.01 -8.74 15.94
N GLU A 263 0.88 -9.04 16.59
CA GLU A 263 0.71 -8.77 18.03
C GLU A 263 1.74 -9.52 18.88
N GLU A 264 2.23 -10.67 18.40
CA GLU A 264 3.30 -11.44 19.06
C GLU A 264 4.66 -10.73 18.96
N GLU A 265 4.93 -10.09 17.82
CA GLU A 265 6.17 -9.37 17.53
C GLU A 265 6.22 -7.95 18.11
N ASP A 266 5.05 -7.35 18.37
CA ASP A 266 4.87 -5.99 18.90
C ASP A 266 3.87 -5.99 20.07
N PRO A 267 4.29 -6.47 21.26
CA PRO A 267 3.42 -6.58 22.43
C PRO A 267 3.06 -5.22 23.05
N ASN A 268 3.77 -4.15 22.67
CA ASN A 268 3.58 -2.79 23.19
C ASN A 268 2.72 -1.91 22.26
N ASN A 269 2.22 -2.46 21.14
CA ASN A 269 1.41 -1.74 20.17
C ASN A 269 2.11 -0.50 19.57
N GLU A 270 3.42 -0.59 19.30
CA GLU A 270 4.23 0.51 18.80
C GLU A 270 4.14 0.69 17.27
N VAL A 271 3.59 -0.29 16.55
CA VAL A 271 3.43 -0.19 15.09
C VAL A 271 2.53 0.99 14.70
N PRO A 272 2.96 1.82 13.73
CA PRO A 272 2.16 2.96 13.27
C PRO A 272 0.79 2.53 12.75
N THR A 273 -0.26 3.26 13.16
CA THR A 273 -1.66 2.99 12.81
C THR A 273 -2.32 4.04 11.93
N ASN A 274 -1.52 4.94 11.35
CA ASN A 274 -2.00 5.95 10.41
C ASN A 274 -1.99 5.43 8.96
N MET A 275 -2.90 5.94 8.14
CA MET A 275 -2.79 5.91 6.68
C MET A 275 -2.45 7.32 6.17
N ILE A 276 -1.87 7.39 4.97
CA ILE A 276 -1.74 8.67 4.26
C ILE A 276 -2.88 8.85 3.26
N VAL A 277 -3.35 10.08 3.12
CA VAL A 277 -4.36 10.46 2.13
C VAL A 277 -3.79 11.55 1.23
N LEU A 278 -3.88 11.36 -0.09
CA LEU A 278 -3.42 12.31 -1.10
C LEU A 278 -4.62 12.91 -1.83
N TYR A 279 -4.70 14.25 -1.87
CA TYR A 279 -5.71 14.95 -2.65
C TYR A 279 -5.24 16.34 -3.07
N ARG A 280 -5.32 16.63 -4.37
CA ARG A 280 -4.93 17.93 -4.97
C ARG A 280 -3.51 18.37 -4.61
N GLY A 281 -2.55 17.44 -4.49
CA GLY A 281 -1.15 17.70 -4.16
C GLY A 281 -0.90 17.99 -2.68
N TYR A 282 -1.92 17.82 -1.84
CA TYR A 282 -1.82 17.81 -0.39
C TYR A 282 -1.78 16.37 0.13
N LEU A 283 -1.11 16.22 1.28
CA LEU A 283 -0.90 14.96 1.98
C LEU A 283 -1.44 15.12 3.40
N TYR A 284 -2.23 14.15 3.83
CA TYR A 284 -2.85 14.10 5.15
C TYR A 284 -2.49 12.79 5.83
N SER A 285 -2.39 12.80 7.15
CA SER A 285 -2.23 11.60 7.96
C SER A 285 -3.48 11.38 8.80
N VAL A 286 -4.05 10.18 8.69
CA VAL A 286 -5.31 9.81 9.35
C VAL A 286 -5.04 8.58 10.21
N GLN A 287 -5.20 8.72 11.53
CA GLN A 287 -5.13 7.59 12.46
C GLN A 287 -6.32 6.68 12.24
N VAL A 288 -6.12 5.40 11.90
CA VAL A 288 -7.20 4.48 11.53
C VAL A 288 -7.42 3.31 12.49
N ALA A 289 -6.53 3.14 13.48
CA ALA A 289 -6.70 2.17 14.55
C ALA A 289 -6.17 2.66 15.89
N ASP A 290 -6.84 2.24 16.95
CA ASP A 290 -6.42 2.36 18.34
C ASP A 290 -6.17 0.94 18.86
N LEU A 291 -4.89 0.56 18.93
CA LEU A 291 -4.48 -0.80 19.29
C LEU A 291 -4.71 -1.09 20.77
N ASP A 292 -4.62 -0.08 21.65
CA ASP A 292 -4.86 -0.25 23.09
C ASP A 292 -6.34 -0.50 23.39
N ALA A 293 -7.22 0.17 22.65
CA ALA A 293 -8.66 -0.10 22.69
C ALA A 293 -9.05 -1.37 21.88
N GLY A 294 -8.17 -1.86 21.00
CA GLY A 294 -8.48 -2.93 20.06
C GLY A 294 -9.52 -2.54 19.00
N GLU A 295 -9.62 -1.25 18.69
CA GLU A 295 -10.64 -0.68 17.82
C GLU A 295 -10.04 -0.15 16.51
N ILE A 296 -10.81 -0.24 15.42
CA ILE A 296 -10.48 0.37 14.14
C ILE A 296 -11.56 1.38 13.76
N MET A 297 -11.19 2.38 12.96
CA MET A 297 -12.12 3.43 12.54
C MET A 297 -13.34 2.85 11.82
N THR A 298 -14.54 3.31 12.18
CA THR A 298 -15.79 2.85 11.56
C THR A 298 -15.94 3.41 10.14
N PRO A 299 -16.75 2.78 9.26
CA PRO A 299 -17.03 3.35 7.95
C PRO A 299 -17.59 4.78 8.01
N HIS A 300 -18.40 5.10 9.02
CA HIS A 300 -18.94 6.44 9.20
C HIS A 300 -17.84 7.47 9.51
N ASP A 301 -16.91 7.13 10.41
CA ASP A 301 -15.81 8.03 10.77
C ASP A 301 -14.81 8.18 9.63
N MET A 302 -14.58 7.12 8.85
CA MET A 302 -13.79 7.17 7.63
C MET A 302 -14.41 8.10 6.59
N GLU A 303 -15.72 8.00 6.37
CA GLU A 303 -16.45 8.90 5.48
C GLU A 303 -16.33 10.36 5.95
N ALA A 304 -16.53 10.62 7.24
CA ALA A 304 -16.39 11.95 7.82
C ALA A 304 -14.98 12.51 7.60
N ALA A 305 -13.94 11.70 7.80
CA ALA A 305 -12.55 12.09 7.56
C ALA A 305 -12.30 12.42 6.09
N MET A 306 -12.77 11.60 5.14
CA MET A 306 -12.58 11.86 3.71
C MET A 306 -13.31 13.12 3.25
N ASN A 307 -14.56 13.32 3.70
CA ASN A 307 -15.33 14.51 3.39
C ASN A 307 -14.67 15.78 3.95
N TRP A 308 -14.12 15.69 5.16
CA TRP A 308 -13.36 16.79 5.75
C TRP A 308 -12.11 17.11 4.93
N ILE A 309 -11.30 16.11 4.55
CA ILE A 309 -10.11 16.28 3.71
C ILE A 309 -10.45 16.94 2.37
N ILE A 310 -11.53 16.49 1.73
CA ILE A 310 -11.98 17.07 0.45
C ILE A 310 -12.38 18.53 0.62
N ALA A 311 -13.13 18.86 1.68
CA ALA A 311 -13.55 20.23 1.97
C ALA A 311 -12.35 21.14 2.27
N ASP A 312 -11.42 20.67 3.12
CA ASP A 312 -10.20 21.39 3.49
C ASP A 312 -9.33 21.68 2.27
N ALA A 313 -8.97 20.65 1.48
CA ALA A 313 -8.13 20.83 0.28
C ALA A 313 -8.75 21.80 -0.74
N ARG A 314 -10.08 21.81 -0.87
CA ARG A 314 -10.80 22.73 -1.77
C ARG A 314 -10.87 24.16 -1.24
N GLY A 315 -10.88 24.33 0.08
CA GLY A 315 -10.87 25.63 0.75
C GLY A 315 -9.49 26.29 0.83
N ARG A 316 -8.40 25.55 0.56
CA ARG A 316 -7.03 26.06 0.62
C ARG A 316 -6.67 26.96 -0.57
N LEU A 317 -5.72 27.86 -0.30
CA LEU A 317 -4.98 28.62 -1.31
C LEU A 317 -3.47 28.34 -1.14
N PRO A 318 -2.77 27.88 -2.20
CA PRO A 318 -3.30 27.52 -3.51
C PRO A 318 -4.26 26.31 -3.45
N THR A 319 -5.20 26.23 -4.40
CA THR A 319 -6.16 25.11 -4.49
C THR A 319 -5.51 23.79 -4.91
N ILE A 320 -4.26 23.86 -5.37
CA ILE A 320 -3.38 22.73 -5.66
C ILE A 320 -2.13 22.88 -4.79
N GLY A 321 -1.84 21.88 -3.98
CA GLY A 321 -0.71 21.86 -3.06
C GLY A 321 0.64 21.63 -3.74
N PRO A 322 1.73 21.62 -2.95
CA PRO A 322 3.10 21.52 -3.45
C PRO A 322 3.42 20.23 -4.21
N SER A 323 2.58 19.19 -4.12
CA SER A 323 2.69 17.97 -4.92
C SER A 323 3.99 17.18 -4.68
N VAL A 324 4.50 17.19 -3.45
CA VAL A 324 5.79 16.54 -3.12
C VAL A 324 5.81 15.05 -3.45
N ALA A 325 4.65 14.39 -3.39
CA ALA A 325 4.49 12.99 -3.77
C ALA A 325 4.97 12.71 -5.21
N ALA A 326 4.89 13.70 -6.11
CA ALA A 326 5.37 13.57 -7.49
C ALA A 326 6.87 13.26 -7.60
N LEU A 327 7.68 13.61 -6.59
CA LEU A 327 9.12 13.28 -6.57
C LEU A 327 9.38 11.77 -6.46
N THR A 328 8.44 11.01 -5.90
CA THR A 328 8.55 9.54 -5.82
C THR A 328 8.47 8.87 -7.20
N CYS A 329 7.97 9.60 -8.21
CA CYS A 329 7.85 9.15 -9.60
C CYS A 329 9.09 9.48 -10.45
N ASP A 330 10.14 10.06 -9.87
CA ASP A 330 11.37 10.39 -10.59
C ASP A 330 12.27 9.14 -10.77
N GLU A 331 13.35 9.30 -11.54
CA GLU A 331 14.47 8.36 -11.56
C GLU A 331 14.99 8.14 -10.12
N ARG A 332 15.40 6.92 -9.79
CA ARG A 332 15.60 6.52 -8.38
C ARG A 332 16.75 7.24 -7.69
N ASP A 333 17.85 7.51 -8.40
CA ASP A 333 18.97 8.27 -7.85
C ASP A 333 18.63 9.76 -7.72
N ALA A 334 17.92 10.35 -8.68
CA ALA A 334 17.39 11.71 -8.59
C ALA A 334 16.41 11.87 -7.41
N TRP A 335 15.51 10.89 -7.22
CA TRP A 335 14.64 10.86 -6.06
C TRP A 335 15.43 10.69 -4.75
N ALA A 336 16.46 9.84 -4.71
CA ALA A 336 17.31 9.69 -3.54
C ALA A 336 17.96 11.03 -3.12
N GLU A 337 18.50 11.77 -4.09
CA GLU A 337 19.12 13.09 -3.85
C GLU A 337 18.09 14.12 -3.39
N ASN A 338 16.93 14.18 -4.04
CA ASN A 338 15.83 15.07 -3.66
C ASN A 338 15.27 14.74 -2.27
N ARG A 339 15.12 13.46 -1.92
CA ARG A 339 14.66 13.02 -0.60
C ARG A 339 15.62 13.46 0.50
N GLU A 340 16.93 13.26 0.31
CA GLU A 340 17.91 13.72 1.30
C GLU A 340 17.96 15.24 1.42
N ARG A 341 17.80 15.97 0.31
CA ARG A 341 17.63 17.43 0.34
C ARG A 341 16.38 17.84 1.14
N LEU A 342 15.24 17.20 0.91
CA LEU A 342 14.01 17.46 1.66
C LEU A 342 14.20 17.25 3.18
N ARG A 343 14.88 16.17 3.57
CA ARG A 343 15.21 15.89 4.97
C ARG A 343 16.13 16.95 5.57
N ALA A 344 17.14 17.39 4.83
CA ALA A 344 18.11 18.38 5.29
C ALA A 344 17.52 19.79 5.47
N LEU A 345 16.44 20.12 4.75
CA LEU A 345 15.77 21.42 4.87
C LEU A 345 15.11 21.63 6.23
N SER A 346 14.62 20.57 6.89
CA SER A 346 13.98 20.68 8.20
C SER A 346 13.88 19.32 8.90
N PRO A 347 14.17 19.23 10.21
CA PRO A 347 13.88 18.04 11.01
C PRO A 347 12.42 17.61 10.94
N ALA A 348 11.49 18.55 10.76
CA ALA A 348 10.08 18.24 10.57
C ALA A 348 9.86 17.41 9.29
N ASN A 349 10.51 17.77 8.17
CA ASN A 349 10.40 17.01 6.92
C ASN A 349 10.92 15.57 7.08
N ALA A 350 11.98 15.38 7.87
CA ALA A 350 12.49 14.04 8.15
C ALA A 350 11.48 13.20 8.96
N ALA A 351 10.84 13.79 9.98
CA ALA A 351 9.80 13.12 10.76
C ALA A 351 8.55 12.80 9.90
N ILE A 352 8.20 13.70 9.00
CA ILE A 352 7.11 13.56 8.04
C ILE A 352 7.34 12.41 7.07
N LEU A 353 8.54 12.35 6.47
CA LEU A 353 8.89 11.28 5.54
C LEU A 353 8.80 9.93 6.23
N HIS A 354 9.30 9.85 7.46
CA HIS A 354 9.13 8.66 8.29
C HIS A 354 7.65 8.33 8.54
N GLU A 355 6.80 9.30 8.90
CA GLU A 355 5.36 9.08 9.11
C GLU A 355 4.64 8.57 7.84
N ILE A 356 5.06 9.01 6.66
CA ILE A 356 4.55 8.54 5.37
C ILE A 356 5.03 7.12 5.07
N GLU A 357 6.33 6.89 5.19
CA GLU A 357 7.00 5.62 4.91
C GLU A 357 6.54 4.50 5.85
N SER A 358 6.24 4.83 7.11
CA SER A 358 5.80 3.88 8.13
C SER A 358 4.28 3.66 8.20
N SER A 359 3.49 4.51 7.54
CA SER A 359 2.00 4.41 7.50
C SER A 359 1.51 3.07 6.92
N LEU A 360 0.27 2.66 7.23
CA LEU A 360 -0.29 1.40 6.75
C LEU A 360 -0.26 1.29 5.22
N PHE A 361 -0.82 2.27 4.52
CA PHE A 361 -0.93 2.33 3.06
C PHE A 361 -1.30 3.75 2.60
N GLY A 362 -1.28 3.96 1.28
CA GLY A 362 -1.75 5.20 0.65
C GLY A 362 -3.19 5.16 0.18
N TRP A 363 -3.91 6.27 0.38
CA TRP A 363 -5.25 6.47 -0.16
C TRP A 363 -5.30 7.75 -1.01
N SER A 364 -5.54 7.62 -2.30
CA SER A 364 -5.44 8.73 -3.25
C SER A 364 -6.82 9.09 -3.78
N LEU A 365 -7.25 10.32 -3.55
CA LEU A 365 -8.53 10.84 -4.02
C LEU A 365 -8.33 11.55 -5.36
N GLN A 366 -9.09 11.14 -6.37
CA GLN A 366 -8.97 11.58 -7.76
C GLN A 366 -10.24 12.33 -8.20
N GLU A 367 -10.07 13.37 -9.01
CA GLU A 367 -11.20 14.16 -9.53
C GLU A 367 -11.72 13.63 -10.87
N ASP A 368 -10.92 12.81 -11.54
CA ASP A 368 -11.25 12.13 -12.79
C ASP A 368 -12.44 11.17 -12.62
N LYS A 369 -13.09 10.86 -13.74
CA LYS A 369 -14.22 9.92 -13.84
C LYS A 369 -13.96 8.95 -15.01
N PRO A 370 -13.02 8.00 -14.88
CA PRO A 370 -12.73 7.03 -15.93
C PRO A 370 -13.96 6.15 -16.20
N GLU A 371 -14.27 5.87 -17.46
CA GLU A 371 -15.50 5.16 -17.84
C GLU A 371 -15.24 3.69 -18.16
N THR A 372 -14.09 3.39 -18.75
CA THR A 372 -13.67 2.04 -19.15
C THR A 372 -12.55 1.51 -18.25
N GLU A 373 -12.34 0.20 -18.28
CA GLU A 373 -11.23 -0.46 -17.54
C GLU A 373 -9.89 0.08 -18.04
N SER A 374 -9.75 0.24 -19.36
CA SER A 374 -8.58 0.87 -19.98
C SER A 374 -8.35 2.30 -19.49
N ASP A 375 -9.40 3.09 -19.26
CA ASP A 375 -9.26 4.45 -18.69
C ASP A 375 -8.73 4.37 -17.26
N VAL A 376 -9.27 3.46 -16.45
CA VAL A 376 -8.79 3.23 -15.08
C VAL A 376 -7.32 2.82 -15.11
N LEU A 377 -6.95 1.77 -15.84
CA LEU A 377 -5.57 1.29 -15.91
C LEU A 377 -4.61 2.35 -16.45
N LYS A 378 -5.00 3.10 -17.49
CA LYS A 378 -4.19 4.22 -18.00
C LYS A 378 -3.98 5.28 -16.93
N LYS A 379 -5.03 5.61 -16.16
CA LYS A 379 -4.87 6.49 -15.01
C LYS A 379 -3.88 5.87 -14.04
N LEU A 380 -4.07 4.62 -13.61
CA LEU A 380 -3.22 3.90 -12.65
C LEU A 380 -1.74 3.73 -13.08
N ILE A 381 -1.41 3.73 -14.36
CA ILE A 381 -0.02 3.53 -14.84
C ILE A 381 0.66 4.84 -15.25
N CYS A 382 -0.07 5.82 -15.76
CA CYS A 382 0.56 6.97 -16.44
C CYS A 382 0.22 8.34 -15.84
N ASP A 383 -0.93 8.49 -15.18
CA ASP A 383 -1.42 9.80 -14.73
C ASP A 383 -1.36 9.96 -13.20
N GLY A 384 -1.75 11.13 -12.70
CA GLY A 384 -2.03 11.32 -11.27
C GLY A 384 -0.79 11.38 -10.38
N ILE A 385 0.41 11.58 -10.96
CA ILE A 385 1.70 11.64 -10.23
C ILE A 385 1.69 12.59 -9.03
N ARG A 386 0.89 13.65 -9.08
CA ARG A 386 0.74 14.62 -7.99
C ARG A 386 0.22 13.98 -6.69
N ASP A 387 -0.71 13.05 -6.84
CA ASP A 387 -1.51 12.50 -5.76
C ASP A 387 -1.11 11.04 -5.50
N ARG A 388 0.18 10.70 -5.69
CA ARG A 388 0.71 9.36 -5.48
C ARG A 388 2.02 9.31 -4.75
N TRP A 389 2.10 8.39 -3.81
CA TRP A 389 3.35 8.00 -3.18
C TRP A 389 3.82 6.69 -3.81
N ALA A 390 4.59 6.79 -4.89
CA ALA A 390 5.02 5.64 -5.69
C ALA A 390 5.90 4.64 -4.89
N ASP A 391 6.47 5.06 -3.78
CA ASP A 391 7.28 4.17 -2.96
C ASP A 391 6.46 3.28 -2.02
N LYS A 392 5.14 3.47 -1.93
CA LYS A 392 4.31 2.70 -1.00
C LYS A 392 4.01 1.31 -1.58
N SER A 393 4.13 0.26 -0.76
CA SER A 393 3.78 -1.11 -1.14
C SER A 393 2.34 -1.25 -1.66
N PHE A 394 1.43 -0.42 -1.14
CA PHE A 394 0.04 -0.41 -1.54
C PHE A 394 -0.52 1.02 -1.48
N THR A 395 -1.04 1.48 -2.62
CA THR A 395 -1.85 2.69 -2.72
C THR A 395 -3.16 2.37 -3.45
N CYS A 396 -4.29 2.69 -2.82
CA CYS A 396 -5.59 2.65 -3.47
C CYS A 396 -5.93 4.04 -4.03
N MET A 397 -6.45 4.08 -5.25
CA MET A 397 -6.94 5.27 -5.93
C MET A 397 -8.44 5.24 -6.05
N LEU A 398 -9.06 6.33 -5.65
CA LEU A 398 -10.49 6.54 -5.68
C LEU A 398 -10.86 7.66 -6.65
N PHE A 399 -11.56 7.31 -7.72
CA PHE A 399 -12.07 8.27 -8.70
C PHE A 399 -13.43 8.87 -8.28
N LYS A 400 -13.73 10.06 -8.83
CA LYS A 400 -14.93 10.84 -8.46
C LYS A 400 -16.25 10.13 -8.78
N ASN A 401 -16.24 9.21 -9.74
CA ASN A 401 -17.39 8.37 -10.10
C ASN A 401 -17.51 7.09 -9.24
N GLY A 402 -16.63 6.91 -8.25
CA GLY A 402 -16.59 5.75 -7.36
C GLY A 402 -15.84 4.55 -7.91
N CYS A 403 -15.28 4.62 -9.13
CA CYS A 403 -14.32 3.62 -9.60
C CYS A 403 -13.10 3.60 -8.68
N THR A 404 -12.53 2.42 -8.50
CA THR A 404 -11.31 2.23 -7.71
C THR A 404 -10.25 1.54 -8.53
N GLY A 405 -9.01 1.72 -8.12
CA GLY A 405 -7.90 0.93 -8.61
C GLY A 405 -6.79 0.93 -7.60
N ASN A 406 -5.93 -0.06 -7.66
CA ASN A 406 -4.80 -0.18 -6.76
C ASN A 406 -3.51 -0.13 -7.57
N SER A 407 -2.48 0.42 -6.96
CA SER A 407 -1.12 0.40 -7.47
C SER A 407 -0.19 -0.06 -6.36
N SER A 408 0.73 -0.96 -6.69
CA SER A 408 1.69 -1.54 -5.78
C SER A 408 3.08 -1.52 -6.39
N ASP A 409 4.05 -1.13 -5.57
CA ASP A 409 5.48 -1.41 -5.76
C ASP A 409 5.80 -2.86 -5.36
#